data_AF-A0A3M1HZ06-F1
#
_entry.id   AF-A0A3M1HZ06-F1
#
_cell.length_a   1.000
_cell.length_b   1.000
_cell.length_c   1.000
_cell.angle_alpha   90.00
_cell.angle_beta   90.00
_cell.angle_gamma   90.00
#
_symmetry.space_group_name_H-M   'P 1'
#
loop_
_entity.id
_entity.type
_entity.pdbx_description
1 polymer ?
#
loop_
_entity_poly.entity_id
_entity_poly.type
_entity_poly.pdbx_seq_one_letter_code
_entity_poly.pdbx_strand_id
1 'polypeptide(L)' 'MAWQAGRILRAGYENEHQVDYKGAIDLVTEVDRQSEAYLLGEIQRRFPGHRVHAEET' A
#
# COMPACT_ATOMS: atom_id res chain seq x y z
N MET A 1 -12.26 -2.17 3.67
CA MET A 1 -11.01 -2.24 2.90
C MET A 1 -10.51 -0.84 2.61
N ALA A 2 -11.16 -0.07 1.72
CA ALA A 2 -10.73 1.30 1.43
C ALA A 2 -10.57 2.20 2.68
N TRP A 3 -11.55 2.18 3.59
CA TRP A 3 -11.47 2.93 4.86
C TRP A 3 -10.26 2.56 5.73
N GLN A 4 -9.92 1.28 5.82
CA GLN A 4 -8.77 0.82 6.60
C GLN A 4 -7.44 1.18 5.93
N ALA A 5 -7.34 1.05 4.61
CA ALA A 5 -6.17 1.52 3.86
C ALA A 5 -5.96 3.04 4.06
N GLY A 6 -7.04 3.83 3.98
CA GLY A 6 -6.99 5.25 4.29
C GLY A 6 -6.58 5.57 5.73
N ARG A 7 -6.90 4.69 6.70
CA ARG A 7 -6.41 4.85 8.08
C ARG A 7 -4.91 4.59 8.21
N ILE A 8 -4.35 3.67 7.43
CA ILE A 8 -2.90 3.42 7.39
C ILE A 8 -2.21 4.67 6.85
N LEU A 9 -2.67 5.19 5.70
CA LEU A 9 -2.14 6.42 5.11
C LEU A 9 -2.24 7.61 6.06
N ARG A 10 -3.40 7.80 6.69
CA ARG A 10 -3.62 8.90 7.63
C ARG A 10 -2.76 8.78 8.90
N ALA A 11 -2.45 7.57 9.34
CA ALA A 11 -1.57 7.37 10.49
C ALA A 11 -0.11 7.72 10.18
N GLY A 12 0.31 7.56 8.92
CA GLY A 12 1.63 7.97 8.45
C GLY A 12 1.75 9.48 8.23
N TYR A 13 0.68 10.17 7.86
CA TYR A 13 0.69 11.60 7.55
C TYR A 13 1.39 12.47 8.63
N GLU A 14 2.25 13.41 8.19
CA GLU A 14 3.08 14.30 9.03
C GLU A 14 4.14 13.62 9.91
N ASN A 15 4.46 12.34 9.67
CA ASN A 15 5.59 11.68 10.32
C ASN A 15 6.85 11.69 9.45
N GLU A 16 7.97 11.33 10.06
CA GLU A 16 9.19 11.03 9.33
C GLU A 16 9.04 9.69 8.59
N HIS A 17 9.42 9.66 7.31
CA HIS A 17 9.22 8.52 6.42
C HIS A 17 10.53 8.00 5.85
N GLN A 18 10.58 6.70 5.63
CA GLN A 18 11.60 6.07 4.81
C GLN A 18 11.16 6.17 3.36
N VAL A 19 11.81 7.08 2.63
CA VAL A 19 11.55 7.27 1.20
C VAL A 19 12.48 6.37 0.40
N ASP A 20 11.89 5.46 -0.35
CA ASP A 20 12.55 4.59 -1.32
C ASP A 20 12.22 5.03 -2.75
N TYR A 21 12.96 4.48 -3.72
CA TYR A 21 12.80 4.74 -5.14
C TYR A 21 12.54 3.45 -5.90
N LYS A 22 11.40 3.33 -6.58
CA LYS A 22 11.12 2.23 -7.53
C LYS A 22 11.76 2.44 -8.91
N GLY A 23 12.11 3.69 -9.20
CA GLY A 23 12.70 4.13 -10.44
C GLY A 23 13.36 5.48 -10.25
N ALA A 24 13.96 6.03 -11.30
CA ALA A 24 14.74 7.26 -11.20
C ALA A 24 13.98 8.46 -10.62
N ILE A 25 12.64 8.47 -10.71
CA ILE A 25 11.77 9.56 -10.25
C ILE A 25 10.53 9.07 -9.48
N ASP A 26 10.47 7.79 -9.16
CA ASP A 26 9.27 7.16 -8.59
C ASP A 26 9.48 6.87 -7.10
N LEU A 27 8.90 7.72 -6.26
CA LEU A 27 9.03 7.70 -4.80
C LEU A 27 7.99 6.77 -4.19
N VAL A 28 8.40 6.04 -3.18
CA VAL A 28 7.52 5.22 -2.36
C VAL A 28 7.92 5.34 -0.89
N THR A 29 6.95 5.30 0.01
CA THR A 29 7.19 5.25 1.45
C THR A 29 6.83 3.88 2.05
N GLU A 30 7.25 3.64 3.28
CA GLU A 30 6.81 2.48 4.04
C GLU A 30 5.28 2.45 4.23
N VAL A 31 4.61 3.60 4.18
CA VAL A 31 3.16 3.73 4.37
C VAL A 31 2.39 3.29 3.12
N ASP A 32 2.92 3.61 1.94
CA ASP A 32 2.36 3.16 0.66
C ASP A 32 2.38 1.64 0.57
N ARG A 33 3.53 1.01 0.87
CA ARG A 33 3.68 -0.44 0.91
C ARG A 33 2.75 -1.11 1.92
N GLN A 34 2.59 -0.53 3.12
CA GLN A 34 1.67 -1.05 4.14
C GLN A 34 0.20 -0.98 3.69
N SER A 35 -0.19 0.13 3.07
CA SER A 35 -1.53 0.32 2.54
C SER A 35 -1.84 -0.71 1.43
N GLU A 36 -0.90 -0.90 0.50
CA GLU A 36 -1.07 -1.88 -0.58
C GLU A 36 -1.09 -3.32 -0.05
N ALA A 37 -0.16 -3.70 0.84
CA ALA A 37 -0.14 -5.02 1.44
C ALA A 37 -1.45 -5.37 2.15
N TYR A 38 -2.05 -4.40 2.87
CA TYR A 38 -3.36 -4.58 3.50
C TYR A 38 -4.47 -4.84 2.46
N LEU A 39 -4.50 -4.04 1.38
CA LEU A 39 -5.50 -4.19 0.33
C LEU A 39 -5.34 -5.53 -0.39
N LEU A 40 -4.13 -5.91 -0.79
CA LEU A 40 -3.84 -7.18 -1.45
C LEU A 40 -4.22 -8.37 -0.57
N GLY A 41 -3.84 -8.36 0.70
CA GLY A 41 -4.20 -9.42 1.65
C GLY A 41 -5.72 -9.58 1.80
N GLU A 42 -6.46 -8.48 1.91
CA GLU A 42 -7.92 -8.53 2.03
C GLU A 42 -8.62 -8.91 0.71
N ILE A 43 -8.09 -8.52 -0.45
CA ILE A 43 -8.65 -8.93 -1.76
C ILE A 43 -8.42 -10.43 -1.92
N GLN A 44 -7.20 -10.91 -1.70
CA GLN A 44 -6.87 -12.33 -1.81
C GLN A 44 -7.71 -13.19 -0.86
N ARG A 45 -7.96 -12.71 0.36
CA ARG A 45 -8.80 -13.43 1.34
C ARG A 45 -10.26 -13.53 0.90
N ARG A 46 -10.80 -12.49 0.25
CA ARG A 46 -12.23 -12.43 -0.16
C ARG A 46 -12.48 -13.02 -1.54
N PHE A 47 -11.47 -12.96 -2.42
CA PHE A 47 -11.55 -13.35 -3.82
C PHE A 47 -10.32 -14.20 -4.22
N PRO A 48 -10.14 -15.39 -3.62
CA PRO A 48 -8.91 -16.17 -3.75
C PRO A 48 -8.56 -16.62 -5.19
N GLY A 49 -9.54 -16.65 -6.09
CA GLY A 49 -9.34 -17.01 -7.50
C GLY A 49 -9.16 -15.82 -8.45
N HIS A 50 -9.19 -14.59 -7.94
CA HIS A 50 -9.04 -13.40 -8.78
C HIS A 50 -7.58 -12.99 -8.87
N ARG A 51 -7.19 -12.44 -10.03
CA ARG A 51 -5.90 -11.76 -10.18
C ARG A 51 -6.06 -10.30 -9.78
N VAL A 52 -5.05 -9.75 -9.12
CA VAL A 52 -4.98 -8.34 -8.75
C VAL A 52 -3.80 -7.72 -9.48
N HIS A 53 -4.01 -6.53 -10.03
CA HIS A 53 -2.95 -5.68 -10.58
C HIS A 53 -2.74 -4.52 -9.61
N ALA A 54 -1.49 -4.33 -9.18
CA ALA A 54 -1.11 -3.43 -8.11
C ALA A 54 0.21 -2.74 -8.46
N GLU A 55 0.52 -1.65 -7.76
CA GLU A 55 1.60 -0.73 -8.14
C GLU A 55 2.90 -1.00 -7.33
N GLU A 56 2.79 -1.60 -6.15
CA GLU A 56 3.87 -1.83 -5.18
C GLU A 56 4.21 -3.34 -5.02
N THR A 57 4.69 -4.01 -6.09
CA THR A 57 5.25 -5.39 -5.96
C THR A 57 6.71 -5.42 -5.55
#